data_AF-A0A9P4T2E1-F1
#
_entry.id   AF-A0A9P4T2E1-F1
#
_cell.length_a   1.000
_cell.length_b   1.000
_cell.length_c   1.000
_cell.angle_alpha   90.00
_cell.angle_beta   90.00
_cell.angle_gamma   90.00
#
_symmetry.space_group_name_H-M   'P 1'
#
loop_
_entity.id
_entity.type
_entity.pdbx_description
1 polymer ?
#
loop_
_entity_poly.entity_id
_entity_poly.type
_entity_poly.pdbx_seq_one_letter_code
_entity_poly.pdbx_strand_id
1 'polypeptide(L)' 'MHLNPTYYRSLIAYLFLSNYVDRSKQLLETICLLLAYKIKYPKNFFVLRGNHECALINRIYGFYDECKQRYNVKL' A
#
# COMPACT_ATOMS: atom_id res chain seq x y z
N MET A 1 29.10 20.19 -2.13
CA MET A 1 28.48 19.28 -1.13
C MET A 1 27.37 18.52 -1.82
N HIS A 2 27.63 17.28 -2.24
CA HIS A 2 26.61 16.41 -2.81
C HIS A 2 25.88 15.76 -1.62
N LEU A 3 24.75 16.32 -1.22
CA LEU A 3 23.93 15.69 -0.18
C LEU A 3 23.42 14.36 -0.72
N ASN A 4 23.61 13.28 0.04
CA ASN A 4 23.12 11.96 -0.33
C ASN A 4 21.59 12.04 -0.61
N PRO A 5 21.08 11.50 -1.74
CA PRO A 5 19.65 11.54 -2.08
C PRO A 5 18.74 10.99 -0.98
N THR A 6 19.27 10.06 -0.18
CA THR A 6 18.62 9.48 1.00
C THR A 6 18.27 10.52 2.07
N TYR A 7 19.05 11.60 2.18
CA TYR A 7 18.86 12.65 3.18
C TYR A 7 17.67 13.55 2.85
N TYR A 8 17.48 13.90 1.58
CA TYR A 8 16.27 14.61 1.13
C TYR A 8 15.01 13.77 1.37
N ARG A 9 15.11 12.45 1.15
CA ARG A 9 14.00 11.52 1.40
C ARG A 9 13.62 11.41 2.89
N SER A 10 14.54 11.66 3.83
CA SER A 10 14.22 11.71 5.26
C SER A 10 13.57 13.01 5.75
N LEU A 11 13.59 14.08 4.94
CA LEU A 11 13.01 15.38 5.32
C LEU A 11 11.53 15.50 4.91
N ILE A 12 11.12 14.76 3.87
CA ILE A 12 9.77 14.84 3.31
C ILE A 12 8.87 13.84 4.02
N ALA A 13 7.73 14.30 4.52
CA ALA A 13 6.66 13.45 5.03
C ALA A 13 5.64 13.15 3.93
N TYR A 14 5.32 11.87 3.73
CA TYR A 14 4.28 11.40 2.83
C TYR A 14 3.05 10.98 3.63
N LEU A 15 1.90 11.53 3.27
CA LEU A 15 0.59 11.17 3.82
C LEU A 15 -0.29 10.64 2.70
N PHE A 16 -0.71 9.39 2.83
CA PHE A 16 -1.64 8.74 1.93
C PHE A 16 -3.03 8.68 2.57
N LEU A 17 -4.05 9.14 1.82
CA LEU A 17 -5.42 9.39 2.30
C LEU A 17 -6.42 8.28 1.93
N SER A 18 -5.93 7.06 1.69
CA SER A 18 -6.71 5.87 1.31
C SER A 18 -7.11 5.72 -0.16
N ASN A 19 -7.94 4.70 -0.46
CA ASN A 19 -8.30 4.21 -1.79
C ASN A 19 -7.14 3.48 -2.50
N TYR A 20 -6.38 2.69 -1.76
CA TYR A 20 -5.31 1.86 -2.35
C TYR A 20 -5.88 0.68 -3.10
N VAL A 21 -7.06 0.23 -2.67
CA VAL A 21 -7.67 -1.03 -3.07
C VAL A 21 -8.94 -0.78 -3.87
N ASP A 22 -8.84 0.01 -4.96
CA ASP A 22 -10.00 0.28 -5.80
C ASP A 22 -9.67 0.30 -7.29
N ARG A 23 -10.38 -0.54 -8.06
CA ARG A 23 -10.50 -0.59 -9.53
C ARG A 23 -9.23 -0.69 -10.39
N SER A 24 -8.06 -0.92 -9.81
CA SER A 24 -6.81 -1.15 -10.55
C SER A 24 -6.52 -2.66 -10.71
N LYS A 25 -5.64 -3.03 -11.66
CA LYS A 25 -5.27 -4.44 -11.93
C LYS A 25 -4.03 -4.92 -11.14
N GLN A 26 -3.54 -4.10 -10.20
CA GLN A 26 -2.27 -4.29 -9.49
C GLN A 26 -2.40 -3.84 -8.03
N LEU A 27 -3.51 -4.22 -7.39
CA LEU A 27 -3.87 -3.81 -6.03
C LEU A 27 -2.90 -4.45 -5.03
N LEU A 28 -2.49 -5.69 -5.30
CA LEU A 28 -1.51 -6.42 -4.51
C LEU A 28 -0.13 -5.75 -4.49
N GLU A 29 0.41 -5.40 -5.65
CA GLU A 29 1.71 -4.74 -5.73
C GLU A 29 1.67 -3.36 -5.06
N THR A 30 0.55 -2.65 -5.22
CA THR A 30 0.32 -1.35 -4.59
C THR A 30 0.35 -1.47 -3.08
N ILE A 31 -0.41 -2.40 -2.49
CA ILE A 31 -0.43 -2.56 -1.03
C ILE A 31 0.92 -3.07 -0.49
N CYS A 32 1.58 -4.00 -1.19
CA CYS A 32 2.91 -4.49 -0.81
C CYS A 32 3.95 -3.35 -0.81
N LEU A 33 3.94 -2.49 -1.82
CA LEU A 33 4.86 -1.37 -1.92
C LEU A 33 4.63 -0.33 -0.82
N LEU A 34 3.37 0.03 -0.55
CA LEU A 34 3.01 0.97 0.52
C LEU A 34 3.44 0.45 1.89
N LEU A 35 3.21 -0.85 2.16
CA LEU A 35 3.64 -1.49 3.40
C LEU A 35 5.17 -1.54 3.52
N ALA A 36 5.87 -1.88 2.44
CA ALA A 36 7.34 -1.87 2.42
C ALA A 36 7.90 -0.47 2.72
N TYR A 37 7.30 0.58 2.15
CA TYR A 37 7.69 1.96 2.46
C TYR A 37 7.35 2.39 3.88
N LYS A 38 6.22 1.93 4.43
CA LYS A 38 5.89 2.17 5.85
C LYS A 38 6.93 1.55 6.78
N ILE A 39 7.40 0.33 6.49
CA ILE A 39 8.45 -0.33 7.28
C ILE A 39 9.79 0.38 7.12
N LYS A 40 10.16 0.77 5.89
CA LYS A 40 11.44 1.41 5.60
C LYS A 40 11.54 2.84 6.15
N TYR A 41 10.43 3.58 6.19
CA TYR A 41 10.38 4.99 6.60
C TYR A 41 9.25 5.27 7.61
N PRO A 42 9.27 4.65 8.80
CA PRO A 42 8.13 4.65 9.72
C PRO A 42 7.74 6.04 10.23
N LYS A 43 8.70 6.97 10.33
CA LYS A 43 8.53 8.34 10.81
C LYS A 43 8.10 9.34 9.74
N ASN A 44 8.23 8.96 8.47
CA ASN A 44 8.03 9.87 7.32
C ASN A 44 6.95 9.37 6.37
N PHE A 45 6.47 8.14 6.51
CA PHE A 45 5.48 7.54 5.63
C PHE A 45 4.23 7.17 6.44
N PHE A 46 3.12 7.85 6.16
CA PHE A 46 1.85 7.68 6.86
C PHE A 46 0.79 7.20 5.88
N VAL A 47 0.09 6.14 6.28
CA VAL A 47 -0.96 5.51 5.48
C VAL A 47 -2.21 5.51 6.33
N LEU A 48 -3.22 6.28 5.92
CA LEU A 48 -4.53 6.24 6.57
C LEU A 48 -5.37 5.12 5.97
N ARG A 49 -6.24 4.54 6.79
CA ARG A 49 -7.23 3.55 6.38
C ARG A 49 -8.54 4.25 6.02
N GLY A 50 -9.13 3.85 4.91
CA GLY A 50 -10.37 4.36 4.38
C GLY A 50 -11.41 3.25 4.32
N ASN A 51 -12.55 3.58 3.72
CA ASN A 51 -13.70 2.70 3.61
C ASN A 51 -13.45 1.50 2.68
N HIS A 52 -12.55 1.62 1.70
CA HIS A 52 -12.25 0.54 0.75
C HIS A 52 -11.34 -0.55 1.33
N GLU A 53 -10.57 -0.24 2.37
CA GLU A 53 -9.69 -1.18 3.07
C GLU A 53 -10.44 -2.00 4.14
N CYS A 54 -11.72 -2.29 3.90
CA CYS A 54 -12.56 -3.16 4.71
C CYS A 54 -12.77 -4.51 4.01
N ALA A 55 -12.82 -5.59 4.79
CA ALA A 55 -12.95 -6.95 4.26
C ALA A 55 -14.19 -7.13 3.36
N LEU A 56 -15.28 -6.43 3.66
CA LEU A 56 -16.51 -6.44 2.85
C LEU A 56 -16.27 -5.85 1.45
N ILE A 57 -15.64 -4.68 1.38
CA ILE A 57 -15.39 -3.97 0.13
C ILE A 57 -14.34 -4.71 -0.71
N ASN A 58 -13.26 -5.20 -0.08
CA ASN A 58 -12.24 -6.02 -0.76
C ASN A 58 -12.81 -7.30 -1.40
N ARG A 59 -13.86 -7.89 -0.81
CA ARG A 59 -14.59 -9.03 -1.38
C ARG A 59 -15.48 -8.63 -2.56
N ILE A 60 -16.14 -7.48 -2.48
CA ILE A 60 -17.09 -7.02 -3.51
C ILE A 60 -16.35 -6.46 -4.74
N TYR A 61 -15.20 -5.82 -4.55
CA TYR A 61 -14.50 -5.07 -5.61
C TYR A 61 -13.22 -5.75 -6.15
N GLY A 62 -13.06 -7.05 -5.91
CA GLY A 62 -12.13 -7.89 -6.67
C GLY A 62 -10.72 -8.05 -6.10
N PHE A 63 -10.36 -7.37 -5.00
CA PHE A 63 -9.05 -7.61 -4.35
C PHE A 63 -8.93 -9.02 -3.79
N TYR A 64 -10.01 -9.53 -3.18
CA TYR A 64 -10.05 -10.92 -2.72
C TYR A 64 -9.85 -11.92 -3.87
N ASP A 65 -10.47 -11.67 -5.01
CA ASP A 65 -10.36 -12.53 -6.19
C ASP A 65 -8.96 -12.46 -6.82
N GLU A 66 -8.34 -11.27 -6.87
CA GLU A 66 -6.94 -11.12 -7.31
C GLU A 66 -6.00 -11.94 -6.42
N CYS A 67 -6.13 -11.83 -5.09
CA CYS A 67 -5.35 -12.62 -4.14
C CYS A 67 -5.59 -14.12 -4.34
N LYS A 68 -6.84 -14.55 -4.46
CA LYS A 68 -7.19 -15.97 -4.65
C LYS A 68 -6.68 -16.53 -5.98
N GLN A 69 -6.70 -15.74 -7.06
CA GLN A 69 -6.23 -16.16 -8.37
C GLN A 69 -4.71 -16.31 -8.39
N ARG A 70 -3.98 -15.37 -7.76
CA ARG A 70 -2.51 -15.34 -7.79
C ARG A 70 -1.87 -16.21 -6.72
N TYR A 71 -2.50 -16.31 -5.56
CA TYR A 71 -2.07 -17.16 -4.45
C TYR A 71 -3.17 -18.17 -4.19
N ASN A 72 -2.97 -19.38 -4.70
CA ASN A 72 -3.83 -20.50 -4.40
C ASN A 72 -3.86 -20.66 -2.87
N VAL A 73 -5.03 -20.52 -2.25
CA VAL A 73 -5.20 -20.67 -0.80
C VAL A 73 -5.04 -22.15 -0.45
N LYS A 74 -3.79 -22.62 -0.43
CA LYS A 74 -3.38 -23.79 0.32
C LYS A 74 -2.71 -23.24 1.59
N LEU A 75 -3.56 -22.90 2.56
CA LEU A 75 -3.16 -22.86 3.97
C LEU A 75 -3.44 -24.24 4.55
#